data_AF-A0A3M1TWU1-F1
#
_entry.id   AF-A0A3M1TWU1-F1
#
_cell.length_a   1.000
_cell.length_b   1.000
_cell.length_c   1.000
_cell.angle_alpha   90.00
_cell.angle_beta   90.00
_cell.angle_gamma   90.00
#
_symmetry.space_group_name_H-M   'P 1'
#
loop_
_entity.id
_entity.type
_entity.pdbx_description
1 polymer ?
#
loop_
_entity_poly.entity_id
_entity_poly.type
_entity_poly.pdbx_seq_one_letter_code
_entity_poly.pdbx_strand_id
1 'polypeptide(L)'
;MRNIAIWIVLLLTAAGMQLQAQSPEAIKESEVIRILKTLSSDEMEGRRTFTPGIEKAAAFIEEEFERIGLQPLPGLEGFQQRFELYALTPQTLRVEINGLEVPASNCAARGADLELDWQSDGEVEVKYIGADENFRTAFSKLRRADGDQLVVVHPRHKSSFSGISRYLRRPNQVFEL
;
A
#
# COMPACT_ATOMS: atom_id res chain seq x y z
N MET A 1 -44.81 46.18 -32.29
CA MET A 1 -43.39 46.31 -32.69
C MET A 1 -42.39 46.16 -31.53
N ARG A 2 -42.75 46.43 -30.26
CA ARG A 2 -41.83 46.34 -29.10
C ARG A 2 -41.33 44.93 -28.74
N ASN A 3 -42.05 43.87 -29.12
CA ASN A 3 -41.71 42.50 -28.69
C ASN A 3 -40.77 41.78 -29.67
N ILE A 4 -40.69 42.22 -30.92
CA ILE A 4 -39.86 41.56 -31.96
C ILE A 4 -38.37 41.82 -31.71
N ALA A 5 -38.01 42.99 -31.21
CA ALA A 5 -36.62 43.32 -30.87
C ALA A 5 -36.07 42.45 -29.72
N ILE A 6 -36.92 42.07 -28.76
CA ILE A 6 -36.54 41.21 -27.63
C ILE A 6 -36.22 39.80 -28.13
N TRP A 7 -37.02 39.26 -29.06
CA TRP A 7 -36.76 37.95 -29.65
C TRP A 7 -35.49 37.93 -30.49
N ILE A 8 -35.16 39.01 -31.21
CA ILE A 8 -33.92 39.10 -31.99
C ILE A 8 -32.68 39.15 -31.09
N VAL A 9 -32.73 39.89 -29.98
CA VAL A 9 -31.63 39.95 -29.01
C VAL A 9 -31.41 38.60 -28.33
N LEU A 10 -32.49 37.90 -27.95
CA LEU A 10 -32.42 36.58 -27.34
C LEU A 10 -31.85 35.52 -28.31
N LEU A 11 -32.19 35.63 -29.60
CA LEU A 11 -31.66 34.75 -30.65
C LEU A 11 -30.16 35.02 -30.93
N LEU A 12 -29.73 36.28 -30.89
CA LEU A 12 -28.33 36.65 -31.06
C LEU A 12 -27.44 36.23 -29.87
N THR A 13 -27.95 36.25 -28.63
CA THR A 13 -27.21 35.74 -27.47
C THR A 13 -27.06 34.23 -27.45
N ALA A 14 -28.04 33.49 -27.99
CA ALA A 14 -27.97 32.02 -28.06
C ALA A 14 -26.95 31.52 -29.10
N ALA A 15 -26.69 32.29 -30.17
CA ALA A 15 -25.72 31.95 -31.21
C ALA A 15 -24.26 32.14 -30.79
N GLY A 16 -23.98 32.89 -29.71
CA GLY A 16 -22.63 33.14 -29.18
C GLY A 16 -22.11 32.06 -28.23
N MET A 17 -22.98 31.16 -27.74
CA MET A 17 -22.58 30.03 -26.92
C MET A 17 -22.10 28.87 -27.79
N GLN A 18 -20.98 29.06 -28.48
CA GLN A 18 -20.22 27.93 -28.98
C GLN A 18 -19.64 27.21 -27.76
N LEU A 19 -20.28 26.11 -27.35
CA LEU A 19 -19.65 25.08 -26.55
C LEU A 19 -18.41 24.64 -27.34
N GLN A 20 -17.24 25.16 -26.97
CA GLN A 20 -15.98 24.58 -27.41
C GLN A 20 -15.95 23.18 -26.82
N ALA A 21 -16.34 22.19 -27.62
CA ALA A 21 -15.95 20.82 -27.36
C ALA A 21 -14.42 20.84 -27.29
N GLN A 22 -13.85 20.58 -26.11
CA GLN A 22 -12.42 20.40 -26.00
C GLN A 22 -12.05 19.27 -26.97
N SER A 23 -11.32 19.60 -28.03
CA SER A 23 -10.61 18.58 -28.79
C SER A 23 -9.77 17.83 -27.76
N PRO A 24 -9.79 16.48 -27.72
CA PRO A 24 -8.96 15.75 -26.78
C PRO A 24 -7.53 16.23 -26.98
N GLU A 25 -6.99 16.91 -25.97
CA GLU A 25 -5.64 17.44 -26.05
C GLU A 25 -4.73 16.24 -26.26
N ALA A 26 -4.05 16.22 -27.40
CA ALA A 26 -3.30 15.05 -27.80
C ALA A 26 -2.21 14.79 -26.75
N ILE A 27 -2.20 13.59 -26.18
CA ILE A 27 -1.17 13.15 -25.25
C ILE A 27 0.18 13.30 -25.96
N LYS A 28 1.02 14.19 -25.44
CA LYS A 28 2.36 14.41 -25.97
C LYS A 28 3.26 13.28 -25.51
N GLU A 29 3.54 12.33 -26.41
CA GLU A 29 4.42 11.18 -26.16
C GLU A 29 5.76 11.61 -25.53
N SER A 30 6.32 12.73 -26.01
CA SER A 30 7.58 13.30 -25.49
C SER A 30 7.51 13.61 -23.99
N GLU A 31 6.37 14.10 -23.49
CA GLU A 31 6.21 14.41 -22.06
C GLU A 31 6.05 13.16 -21.22
N VAL A 32 5.27 12.20 -21.70
CA VAL A 32 5.14 10.90 -21.02
C VAL A 32 6.50 10.23 -20.90
N ILE A 33 7.29 10.25 -21.98
CA ILE A 33 8.66 9.70 -21.98
C ILE A 33 9.56 10.43 -20.99
N ARG A 34 9.53 11.78 -20.94
CA ARG A 34 10.35 12.56 -19.99
C ARG A 34 10.00 12.20 -18.55
N ILE A 35 8.72 12.23 -18.18
CA ILE A 35 8.24 11.93 -16.83
C ILE A 35 8.64 10.50 -16.43
N LEU A 36 8.39 9.51 -17.30
CA LEU A 36 8.74 8.12 -17.03
C LEU A 36 10.24 7.95 -16.83
N LYS A 37 11.07 8.52 -17.72
CA LYS A 37 12.53 8.46 -17.62
C LYS A 37 13.05 9.08 -16.33
N THR A 38 12.52 10.23 -15.93
CA THR A 38 12.92 10.87 -14.67
C THR A 38 12.55 9.99 -13.48
N LEU A 39 11.29 9.55 -13.39
CA LEU A 39 10.80 8.73 -12.27
C LEU A 39 11.42 7.32 -12.19
N SER A 40 11.94 6.82 -13.30
CA SER A 40 12.65 5.53 -13.37
C SER A 40 14.17 5.67 -13.44
N SER A 41 14.72 6.88 -13.27
CA SER A 41 16.16 7.09 -13.31
C SER A 41 16.84 6.60 -12.04
N ASP A 42 18.15 6.34 -12.14
CA ASP A 42 18.98 5.97 -10.99
C ASP A 42 19.03 7.09 -9.92
N GLU A 43 18.86 8.35 -10.32
CA GLU A 43 18.82 9.51 -9.41
C GLU A 43 17.68 9.44 -8.40
N MET A 44 16.57 8.78 -8.79
CA MET A 44 15.42 8.54 -7.92
C MET A 44 15.68 7.43 -6.90
N GLU A 45 16.77 6.66 -6.99
CA GLU A 45 17.16 5.62 -6.02
C GLU A 45 16.10 4.52 -5.75
N GLY A 46 15.07 4.45 -6.59
CA GLY A 46 13.88 3.63 -6.37
C GLY A 46 12.79 4.32 -5.54
N ARG A 47 11.59 3.74 -5.50
CA ARG A 47 10.39 4.37 -4.90
C ARG A 47 9.75 3.48 -3.84
N ARG A 48 10.59 2.86 -3.02
CA ARG A 48 10.12 2.03 -1.90
C ARG A 48 9.74 2.94 -0.74
N THR A 49 8.69 2.61 0.00
CA THR A 49 8.33 3.32 1.23
C THR A 49 9.50 3.30 2.23
N PHE A 50 9.63 4.36 3.04
CA PHE A 50 10.76 4.57 3.96
C PHE A 50 12.14 4.61 3.29
N THR A 51 12.27 5.24 2.12
CA THR A 51 13.56 5.47 1.47
C THR A 51 13.66 6.91 0.96
N PRO A 52 14.84 7.52 0.86
CA PRO A 52 14.97 8.88 0.31
C PRO A 52 14.40 9.04 -1.11
N GLY A 53 14.48 7.98 -1.92
CA GLY A 53 13.98 7.99 -3.29
C GLY A 53 12.47 8.23 -3.46
N ILE A 54 11.64 7.81 -2.49
CA ILE A 54 10.20 8.12 -2.53
C ILE A 54 9.94 9.62 -2.35
N GLU A 55 10.73 10.29 -1.51
CA GLU A 55 10.63 11.73 -1.28
C GLU A 55 11.08 12.52 -2.52
N LYS A 56 12.17 12.08 -3.17
CA LYS A 56 12.62 12.69 -4.45
C LYS A 56 11.55 12.57 -5.54
N ALA A 57 10.94 11.39 -5.68
CA ALA A 57 9.90 11.17 -6.66
C ALA A 57 8.63 11.99 -6.35
N ALA A 58 8.25 12.12 -5.07
CA ALA A 58 7.12 12.94 -4.64
C ALA A 58 7.36 14.43 -4.98
N ALA A 59 8.55 14.95 -4.67
CA ALA A 59 8.93 16.33 -5.00
C ALA A 59 8.89 16.59 -6.51
N PHE A 60 9.41 15.68 -7.34
CA PHE A 60 9.33 15.81 -8.80
C PHE A 60 7.87 15.86 -9.30
N ILE A 61 6.99 15.03 -8.76
CA ILE A 61 5.57 15.03 -9.16
C ILE A 61 4.87 16.32 -8.71
N GLU A 62 5.18 16.81 -7.52
CA GLU A 62 4.70 18.10 -7.01
C GLU A 62 5.11 19.26 -7.94
N GLU A 63 6.38 19.32 -8.35
CA GLU A 63 6.86 20.31 -9.32
C GLU A 63 6.14 20.19 -10.68
N GLU A 64 5.86 18.97 -11.15
CA GLU A 64 5.11 18.76 -12.38
C GLU A 64 3.66 19.26 -12.28
N PHE A 65 3.02 19.09 -11.11
CA PHE A 65 1.68 19.61 -10.85
C PHE A 65 1.65 21.14 -10.80
N GLU A 66 2.63 21.76 -10.14
CA GLU A 66 2.80 23.22 -10.14
C GLU A 66 3.00 23.75 -11.55
N ARG A 67 3.87 23.11 -12.34
CA ARG A 67 4.22 23.51 -13.71
C ARG A 67 3.01 23.54 -14.65
N ILE A 68 2.06 22.62 -14.48
CA ILE A 68 0.84 22.59 -15.29
C ILE A 68 -0.30 23.44 -14.69
N GLY A 69 -0.07 24.12 -13.57
CA GLY A 69 -1.02 25.04 -12.94
C GLY A 69 -2.13 24.33 -12.15
N LEU A 70 -1.93 23.07 -11.74
CA LEU A 70 -2.85 22.42 -10.82
C LEU A 70 -2.89 23.20 -9.50
N GLN A 71 -3.98 23.00 -8.76
CA GLN A 71 -4.15 23.58 -7.43
C GLN A 71 -4.16 22.45 -6.39
N PRO A 72 -3.58 22.67 -5.20
CA PRO A 72 -3.74 21.77 -4.07
C PRO A 72 -5.20 21.48 -3.77
N LEU A 73 -5.45 20.32 -3.16
CA LEU A 73 -6.79 20.01 -2.65
C LEU A 73 -7.17 20.99 -1.52
N PRO A 74 -8.45 21.35 -1.37
CA PRO A 74 -8.90 22.19 -0.26
C PRO A 74 -8.45 21.64 1.09
N GLY A 75 -7.82 22.48 1.91
CA GLY A 75 -7.32 22.11 3.23
C GLY A 75 -5.88 21.59 3.25
N LEU A 76 -5.21 21.47 2.10
CA LEU A 76 -3.76 21.21 2.02
C LEU A 76 -3.01 22.49 1.65
N GLU A 77 -1.82 22.67 2.23
CA GLU A 77 -0.92 23.79 1.89
C GLU A 77 -0.10 23.53 0.62
N GLY A 78 -0.06 22.28 0.13
CA GLY A 78 0.68 21.85 -1.06
C GLY A 78 0.10 20.57 -1.65
N PHE A 79 0.85 19.88 -2.52
CA PHE A 79 0.34 18.68 -3.20
C PHE A 79 0.53 17.39 -2.39
N GLN A 80 1.23 17.45 -1.26
CA GLN A 80 1.55 16.29 -0.44
C GLN A 80 0.51 16.06 0.66
N GLN A 81 -0.10 14.87 0.66
CA GLN A 81 -0.89 14.37 1.78
C GLN A 81 -0.03 13.42 2.64
N ARG A 82 0.44 13.90 3.79
CA ARG A 82 1.27 13.10 4.70
C ARG A 82 0.41 12.21 5.59
N PHE A 83 0.89 11.01 5.84
CA PHE A 83 0.33 10.07 6.81
C PHE A 83 1.47 9.31 7.50
N GLU A 84 1.19 8.77 8.69
CA GLU A 84 2.15 7.97 9.43
C GLU A 84 2.07 6.50 9.04
N LEU A 85 3.23 5.86 8.98
CA LEU A 85 3.35 4.43 8.74
C LEU A 85 4.44 3.92 9.68
N TYR A 86 4.19 2.80 10.34
CA TYR A 86 5.10 2.16 11.27
C TYR A 86 5.65 0.89 10.65
N ALA A 87 6.94 0.64 10.86
CA ALA A 87 7.62 -0.57 10.42
C ALA A 87 8.00 -1.44 11.63
N LEU A 88 7.18 -2.45 11.92
CA LEU A 88 7.35 -3.31 13.09
C LEU A 88 8.26 -4.49 12.75
N THR A 89 9.31 -4.67 13.55
CA THR A 89 10.23 -5.81 13.44
C THR A 89 10.24 -6.59 14.75
N PRO A 90 9.90 -7.89 14.75
CA PRO A 90 9.98 -8.70 15.96
C PRO A 90 11.42 -8.77 16.49
N GLN A 91 11.64 -8.25 17.71
CA GLN A 91 12.94 -8.27 18.39
C GLN A 91 13.17 -9.59 19.15
N THR A 92 12.17 -9.99 19.94
CA THR A 92 12.23 -11.20 20.78
C THR A 92 10.99 -12.05 20.50
N LEU A 93 11.17 -13.37 20.40
CA LEU A 93 10.09 -14.33 20.28
C LEU A 93 10.42 -15.54 21.17
N ARG A 94 9.60 -15.75 22.19
CA ARG A 94 9.65 -16.93 23.06
C ARG A 94 8.34 -17.67 22.92
N VAL A 95 8.42 -18.97 22.66
CA VAL A 95 7.25 -19.83 22.54
C VAL A 95 7.48 -21.04 23.43
N GLU A 96 6.49 -21.36 24.25
CA GLU A 96 6.47 -22.52 25.11
C GLU A 96 5.19 -23.31 24.83
N ILE A 97 5.34 -24.61 24.59
CA ILE A 97 4.20 -25.51 24.36
C ILE A 97 4.30 -26.62 25.39
N ASN A 98 3.26 -26.76 26.23
CA ASN A 98 3.19 -27.78 27.28
C ASN A 98 4.40 -27.78 28.24
N GLY A 99 4.89 -26.61 28.64
CA GLY A 99 6.06 -26.51 29.53
C GLY A 99 7.41 -26.63 28.82
N LEU A 100 7.44 -26.82 27.50
CA LEU A 100 8.66 -27.03 26.71
C LEU A 100 8.91 -25.84 25.80
N GLU A 101 10.09 -25.25 25.95
CA GLU A 101 10.55 -24.18 25.09
C GLU A 101 10.75 -24.68 23.66
N VAL A 102 10.14 -23.97 22.69
CA VAL A 102 10.31 -24.25 21.28
C VAL A 102 11.52 -23.48 20.77
N PRO A 103 12.49 -24.12 20.09
CA PRO A 103 13.66 -23.44 19.58
C PRO A 103 13.28 -22.28 18.66
N ALA A 104 13.91 -21.12 18.82
CA ALA A 104 13.61 -19.93 18.02
C ALA A 104 13.68 -20.17 16.50
N SER A 105 14.51 -21.11 16.03
CA SER A 105 14.61 -21.52 14.62
C SER A 105 13.35 -22.23 14.07
N ASN A 106 12.52 -22.76 14.96
CA ASN A 106 11.24 -23.41 14.67
C ASN A 106 10.03 -22.50 14.96
N CYS A 107 10.28 -21.23 15.29
CA CYS A 107 9.25 -20.24 15.56
C CYS A 107 9.32 -19.09 14.55
N ALA A 108 8.18 -18.47 14.28
CA ALA A 108 8.08 -17.21 13.59
C ALA A 108 6.76 -16.55 13.97
N ALA A 109 6.77 -15.23 14.11
CA ALA A 109 5.58 -14.44 14.39
C ALA A 109 5.56 -13.22 13.47
N ARG A 110 4.35 -12.73 13.23
CA ARG A 110 4.06 -11.46 12.57
C ARG A 110 2.79 -10.94 13.19
N GLY A 111 2.82 -9.71 13.69
CA GLY A 111 1.70 -9.03 14.31
C GLY A 111 1.72 -7.54 14.00
N ALA A 112 0.68 -6.85 14.46
CA ALA A 112 0.58 -5.40 14.46
C ALA A 112 0.84 -4.78 15.84
N ASP A 113 0.79 -5.59 16.91
CA ASP A 113 1.01 -5.12 18.28
C ASP A 113 2.50 -5.02 18.63
N LEU A 114 2.83 -4.08 19.50
CA LEU A 114 4.19 -3.91 20.05
C LEU A 114 4.59 -5.06 21.00
N GLU A 115 3.61 -5.63 21.69
CA GLU A 115 3.78 -6.73 22.63
C GLU A 115 2.61 -7.70 22.49
N LEU A 116 2.94 -8.99 22.48
CA LEU A 116 1.96 -10.08 22.49
C LEU A 116 2.33 -11.03 23.61
N ASP A 117 1.51 -11.06 24.66
CA ASP A 117 1.53 -12.09 25.68
C ASP A 117 0.23 -12.90 25.56
N TRP A 118 0.37 -14.15 25.12
CA TRP A 118 -0.76 -15.05 24.90
C TRP A 118 -0.57 -16.36 25.65
N GLN A 119 -1.60 -16.76 26.37
CA GLN A 119 -1.73 -18.07 27.00
C GLN A 119 -2.94 -18.80 26.40
N SER A 120 -3.03 -20.11 26.63
CA SER A 120 -4.02 -20.99 25.99
C SER A 120 -5.48 -20.76 26.40
N ASP A 121 -5.78 -19.66 27.10
CA ASP A 121 -7.10 -19.22 27.54
C ASP A 121 -7.73 -18.15 26.64
N GLY A 122 -6.98 -17.63 25.65
CA GLY A 122 -7.44 -16.58 24.73
C GLY A 122 -8.16 -17.07 23.46
N GLU A 123 -8.66 -16.11 22.67
CA GLU A 123 -9.45 -16.31 21.43
C GLU A 123 -8.62 -16.72 20.18
N VAL A 124 -7.31 -16.97 20.33
CA VAL A 124 -6.43 -17.28 19.20
C VAL A 124 -6.77 -18.65 18.62
N GLU A 125 -7.08 -18.69 17.33
CA GLU A 125 -7.47 -19.92 16.67
C GLU A 125 -6.24 -20.79 16.35
N VAL A 126 -6.21 -22.01 16.89
CA VAL A 126 -5.13 -22.97 16.61
C VAL A 126 -5.43 -23.73 15.31
N LYS A 127 -4.55 -23.58 14.32
CA LYS A 127 -4.62 -24.23 13.01
C LYS A 127 -3.45 -25.18 12.82
N TYR A 128 -3.64 -26.20 12.00
CA TYR A 128 -2.62 -27.20 11.70
C TYR A 128 -2.34 -27.25 10.21
N ILE A 129 -1.07 -27.41 9.84
CA ILE A 129 -0.65 -27.84 8.49
C ILE A 129 -0.05 -29.24 8.64
N GLY A 130 -0.84 -30.26 8.27
CA GLY A 130 -0.52 -31.67 8.37
C GLY A 130 0.55 -32.15 7.38
N ALA A 131 1.02 -33.38 7.58
CA ALA A 131 2.12 -33.95 6.81
C ALA A 131 1.82 -34.08 5.29
N ASP A 132 0.57 -34.37 4.93
CA ASP A 132 0.16 -34.65 3.56
C ASP A 132 -0.36 -33.41 2.82
N GLU A 133 -0.43 -32.28 3.51
CA GLU A 133 -0.88 -31.01 2.92
C GLU A 133 0.23 -30.34 2.12
N ASN A 134 -0.17 -29.62 1.06
CA ASN A 134 0.73 -28.71 0.39
C ASN A 134 0.94 -27.45 1.25
N PHE A 135 2.11 -27.33 1.88
CA PHE A 135 2.44 -26.23 2.78
C PHE A 135 2.15 -24.84 2.20
N ARG A 136 2.57 -24.59 0.96
CA ARG A 136 2.43 -23.26 0.34
C ARG A 136 0.96 -22.87 0.18
N THR A 137 0.13 -23.83 -0.23
CA THR A 137 -1.31 -23.61 -0.43
C THR A 137 -2.01 -23.41 0.91
N ALA A 138 -1.76 -24.29 1.88
CA ALA A 138 -2.34 -24.19 3.22
C ALA A 138 -1.96 -22.88 3.92
N PHE A 139 -0.66 -22.54 3.95
CA PHE A 139 -0.18 -21.30 4.55
C PHE A 139 -0.75 -20.05 3.87
N SER A 140 -0.84 -20.06 2.53
CA SER A 140 -1.42 -18.96 1.75
C SER A 140 -2.91 -18.75 2.05
N LYS A 141 -3.65 -19.83 2.31
CA LYS A 141 -5.05 -19.75 2.75
C LYS A 141 -5.15 -19.14 4.15
N LEU A 142 -4.36 -19.64 5.11
CA LEU A 142 -4.35 -19.16 6.50
C LEU A 142 -3.97 -17.68 6.59
N ARG A 143 -2.95 -17.23 5.86
CA ARG A 143 -2.53 -15.83 5.84
C ARG A 143 -3.61 -14.85 5.34
N ARG A 144 -4.58 -15.33 4.57
CA ARG A 144 -5.69 -14.49 4.07
C ARG A 144 -6.93 -14.54 4.95
N ALA A 145 -6.95 -15.42 5.94
CA ALA A 145 -8.02 -15.46 6.91
C ALA A 145 -7.83 -14.32 7.91
N ASP A 146 -8.95 -13.76 8.37
CA ASP A 146 -8.96 -12.72 9.40
C ASP A 146 -8.74 -13.34 10.79
N GLY A 147 -8.29 -12.51 11.73
CA GLY A 147 -8.09 -12.87 13.12
C GLY A 147 -6.73 -13.48 13.44
N ASP A 148 -6.42 -13.53 14.74
CA ASP A 148 -5.17 -14.06 15.25
C ASP A 148 -5.16 -15.58 15.25
N GLN A 149 -4.07 -16.15 14.75
CA GLN A 149 -3.96 -17.60 14.56
C GLN A 149 -2.60 -18.12 15.02
N LEU A 150 -2.64 -19.23 15.76
CA LEU A 150 -1.46 -20.05 16.03
C LEU A 150 -1.44 -21.19 15.00
N VAL A 151 -0.45 -21.18 14.11
CA VAL A 151 -0.32 -22.22 13.06
C VAL A 151 0.77 -23.22 13.44
N VAL A 152 0.37 -24.45 13.75
CA VAL A 152 1.27 -25.58 14.03
C VAL A 152 1.57 -26.33 12.74
N VAL A 153 2.85 -26.48 12.42
CA VAL A 153 3.30 -27.05 11.14
C VAL A 153 3.97 -28.39 11.37
N HIS A 154 3.55 -29.41 10.62
CA HIS A 154 4.17 -30.73 10.68
C HIS A 154 5.66 -30.69 10.27
N PRO A 155 6.58 -31.41 10.96
CA PRO A 155 8.04 -31.35 10.71
C PRO A 155 8.47 -31.66 9.27
N ARG A 156 7.67 -32.41 8.50
CA ARG A 156 7.90 -32.69 7.08
C ARG A 156 8.09 -31.40 6.25
N HIS A 157 7.51 -30.28 6.68
CA HIS A 157 7.58 -29.00 5.97
C HIS A 157 8.74 -28.10 6.41
N LYS A 158 9.72 -28.60 7.17
CA LYS A 158 10.83 -27.81 7.74
C LYS A 158 11.54 -26.90 6.72
N SER A 159 11.78 -27.39 5.50
CA SER A 159 12.39 -26.61 4.43
C SER A 159 11.50 -25.42 4.03
N SER A 160 10.22 -25.67 3.74
CA SER A 160 9.25 -24.61 3.42
C SER A 160 9.04 -23.65 4.59
N PHE A 161 9.04 -24.17 5.82
CA PHE A 161 8.95 -23.37 7.04
C PHE A 161 10.11 -22.36 7.16
N SER A 162 11.35 -22.77 6.85
CA SER A 162 12.52 -21.89 6.92
C SER A 162 12.42 -20.67 5.97
N GLY A 163 11.78 -20.85 4.81
CA GLY A 163 11.55 -19.78 3.86
C GLY A 163 10.51 -18.79 4.37
N ILE A 164 9.41 -19.30 4.93
CA ILE A 164 8.35 -18.43 5.45
C ILE A 164 8.74 -17.74 6.75
N SER A 165 9.51 -18.38 7.63
CA SER A 165 9.95 -17.78 8.87
C SER A 165 10.82 -16.54 8.61
N ARG A 166 11.68 -16.59 7.57
CA ARG A 166 12.44 -15.42 7.11
C ARG A 166 11.53 -14.29 6.63
N TYR A 167 10.44 -14.60 5.93
CA TYR A 167 9.47 -13.60 5.48
C TYR A 167 8.71 -12.98 6.66
N LEU A 168 8.26 -13.79 7.61
CA LEU A 168 7.49 -13.33 8.76
C LEU A 168 8.32 -12.40 9.67
N ARG A 169 9.63 -12.64 9.77
CA ARG A 169 10.58 -11.81 10.51
C ARG A 169 10.96 -10.48 9.82
N ARG A 170 10.54 -10.25 8.58
CA ARG A 170 10.76 -8.96 7.92
C ARG A 170 9.87 -7.89 8.55
N PRO A 171 10.28 -6.61 8.48
CA PRO A 171 9.44 -5.51 8.92
C PRO A 171 8.04 -5.60 8.28
N ASN A 172 7.00 -5.52 9.10
CA ASN A 172 5.63 -5.38 8.66
C ASN A 172 5.21 -3.91 8.75
N GLN A 173 4.45 -3.44 7.76
CA GLN A 173 4.00 -2.05 7.73
C GLN A 173 2.59 -1.98 8.31
N VAL A 174 2.38 -1.11 9.30
CA VAL A 174 1.09 -0.87 9.95
C VAL A 174 0.83 0.63 10.01
N PHE A 175 -0.44 1.03 9.93
CA PHE A 175 -0.85 2.44 9.97
C PHE A 175 -1.03 2.95 11.41
N GLU A 176 -1.23 2.03 12.35
CA GLU A 176 -1.55 2.31 13.75
C GLU A 176 -0.72 1.37 14.66
N LEU A 177 -0.50 1.79 15.90
CA LEU A 177 0.19 1.05 16.95
C LEU A 177 -0.78 0.61 18.04
#